data_AF-A0A510Y2L4-F1
#
_entry.id   AF-A0A510Y2L4-F1
#
_cell.length_a   1.000
_cell.length_b   1.000
_cell.length_c   1.000
_cell.angle_alpha   90.00
_cell.angle_beta   90.00
_cell.angle_gamma   90.00
#
_symmetry.space_group_name_H-M   'P 1'
#
loop_
_entity.id
_entity.type
_entity.pdbx_description
1 polymer ?
#
loop_
_entity_poly.entity_id
_entity_poly.type
_entity_poly.pdbx_seq_one_letter_code
_entity_poly.pdbx_strand_id
1 'polypeptide(L)'
;MREASLVIDQKAELGEGPSWDARRGVLYWVDIDGFKLMEYHPSSGRHYERKLDQHVCAAVPREKGGMMLALRDGFYTYDLVSGEKEALIDPEEDKPGNRFNDGKCDPLGRFWAGTMAVERGTGEAALYRLNKDMSLDTIFDNVTISNGLAWTEDGSMMYYIDTPTKKVMAYDLDAGSGEITGKRTAITFQEGSPDGMCMDQEGMLWIALHRLGKVERWNPQTSERLETVTVPAQRTTSCVFGGEDLKDLYITTARGELSEEDLRKEPHAGGLFHIRTDVPGTPTYTFGG
;
A
#
# COMPACT_ATOMS: atom_id res chain seq x y z
N MET A 1 -21.08 -7.61 11.22
CA MET A 1 -19.66 -7.29 11.15
C MET A 1 -18.92 -8.58 10.90
N ARG A 2 -18.03 -8.60 9.91
CA ARG A 2 -17.17 -9.74 9.63
C ARG A 2 -15.80 -9.46 10.25
N GLU A 3 -15.11 -10.49 10.71
CA GLU A 3 -13.80 -10.37 11.34
C GLU A 3 -12.75 -11.09 10.50
N ALA A 4 -11.59 -10.46 10.29
CA ALA A 4 -10.45 -11.04 9.60
C ALA A 4 -9.70 -12.01 10.53
N SER A 5 -9.24 -13.12 9.96
CA SER A 5 -8.48 -14.16 10.65
C SER A 5 -6.98 -13.97 10.46
N LEU A 6 -6.19 -14.29 11.48
CA LEU A 6 -4.74 -14.25 11.41
C LEU A 6 -4.22 -15.33 10.44
N VAL A 7 -3.28 -14.94 9.57
CA VAL A 7 -2.59 -15.83 8.63
C VAL A 7 -1.15 -16.05 9.06
N ILE A 8 -0.43 -14.96 9.37
CA ILE A 8 0.98 -14.98 9.79
C ILE A 8 1.12 -14.09 11.02
N ASP A 9 1.57 -14.66 12.13
CA ASP A 9 1.92 -13.91 13.35
C ASP A 9 3.31 -13.27 13.22
N GLN A 10 3.46 -12.40 12.23
CA GLN A 10 4.76 -11.85 11.85
C GLN A 10 5.37 -10.95 12.92
N LYS A 11 4.50 -10.23 13.66
CA LYS A 11 4.92 -9.19 14.60
C LYS A 11 5.77 -8.12 13.90
N ALA A 12 5.35 -7.70 12.71
CA ALA A 12 5.99 -6.63 11.97
C ALA A 12 5.91 -5.30 12.74
N GLU A 13 7.02 -4.56 12.81
CA GLU A 13 7.05 -3.24 13.44
C GLU A 13 6.12 -2.29 12.71
N LEU A 14 6.22 -2.23 11.38
CA LEU A 14 5.31 -1.51 10.51
C LEU A 14 5.03 -2.35 9.25
N GLY A 15 4.11 -3.30 9.36
CA GLY A 15 3.64 -4.10 8.24
C GLY A 15 2.85 -3.25 7.25
N GLU A 16 3.20 -3.25 5.97
CA GLU A 16 2.65 -2.33 4.97
C GLU A 16 2.72 -2.87 3.54
N GLY A 17 2.16 -2.11 2.59
CA GLY A 17 2.34 -2.26 1.15
C GLY A 17 2.06 -3.66 0.59
N PRO A 18 0.95 -4.33 0.95
CA PRO A 18 0.65 -5.65 0.41
C PRO A 18 0.39 -5.59 -1.09
N SER A 19 1.03 -6.48 -1.85
CA SER A 19 1.00 -6.55 -3.31
C SER A 19 0.85 -8.00 -3.77
N TRP A 20 -0.21 -8.29 -4.53
CA TRP A 20 -0.49 -9.63 -5.03
C TRP A 20 0.15 -9.87 -6.40
N ASP A 21 1.01 -10.89 -6.53
CA ASP A 21 1.49 -11.38 -7.83
C ASP A 21 0.63 -12.55 -8.29
N ALA A 22 -0.41 -12.25 -9.08
CA ALA A 22 -1.34 -13.25 -9.61
C ALA A 22 -0.65 -14.31 -10.49
N ARG A 23 0.47 -13.98 -11.14
CA ARG A 23 1.20 -14.93 -12.01
C ARG A 23 1.86 -16.03 -11.19
N ARG A 24 2.26 -15.71 -9.96
CA ARG A 24 2.93 -16.63 -9.02
C ARG A 24 1.99 -17.16 -7.94
N GLY A 25 0.85 -16.53 -7.74
CA GLY A 25 -0.05 -16.82 -6.61
C GLY A 25 0.60 -16.49 -5.28
N VAL A 26 1.30 -15.36 -5.19
CA VAL A 26 2.13 -14.97 -4.04
C VAL A 26 1.77 -13.57 -3.58
N LEU A 27 1.73 -13.37 -2.27
CA LEU A 27 1.57 -12.06 -1.64
C LEU A 27 2.94 -11.54 -1.21
N TYR A 28 3.31 -10.36 -1.70
CA TYR A 28 4.40 -9.56 -1.16
C TYR A 28 3.86 -8.52 -0.19
N TRP A 29 4.65 -8.15 0.80
CA TRP A 29 4.38 -7.03 1.70
C TRP A 29 5.69 -6.65 2.40
N VAL A 30 5.72 -5.55 3.15
CA VAL A 30 6.94 -5.04 3.78
C VAL A 30 6.78 -4.89 5.28
N ASP A 31 7.88 -4.98 6.01
CA ASP A 31 8.01 -4.43 7.35
C ASP A 31 8.95 -3.21 7.24
N ILE A 32 8.35 -2.02 7.16
CA ILE A 32 9.07 -0.77 6.84
C ILE A 32 10.15 -0.51 7.89
N ASP A 33 9.78 -0.57 9.16
CA ASP A 33 10.69 -0.29 10.29
C ASP A 33 11.51 -1.52 10.70
N GLY A 34 11.10 -2.73 10.32
CA GLY A 34 11.88 -3.95 10.47
C GLY A 34 12.91 -4.20 9.36
N PHE A 35 12.90 -3.38 8.29
CA PHE A 35 13.76 -3.48 7.11
C PHE A 35 13.63 -4.83 6.39
N LYS A 36 12.39 -5.27 6.13
CA LYS A 36 12.14 -6.57 5.50
C LYS A 36 11.17 -6.49 4.33
N LEU A 37 11.50 -7.25 3.27
CA LEU A 37 10.55 -7.69 2.26
C LEU A 37 10.04 -9.07 2.63
N MET A 38 8.72 -9.21 2.65
CA MET A 38 8.00 -10.40 3.05
C MET A 38 7.36 -11.06 1.82
N GLU A 39 7.34 -12.39 1.79
CA GLU A 39 6.72 -13.17 0.72
C GLU A 39 5.89 -14.30 1.32
N TYR A 40 4.62 -14.40 0.97
CA TYR A 40 3.70 -15.42 1.45
C TYR A 40 3.06 -16.19 0.29
N HIS A 41 3.05 -17.52 0.40
CA HIS A 41 2.50 -18.46 -0.57
C HIS A 41 1.23 -19.11 0.01
N PRO A 42 0.02 -18.58 -0.27
CA PRO A 42 -1.22 -19.09 0.32
C PRO A 42 -1.45 -20.58 0.07
N SER A 43 -1.09 -21.08 -1.11
CA SER A 43 -1.28 -22.48 -1.51
C SER A 43 -0.49 -23.49 -0.67
N SER A 44 0.64 -23.07 -0.08
CA SER A 44 1.52 -23.93 0.70
C SER A 44 1.69 -23.50 2.16
N GLY A 45 1.19 -22.31 2.51
CA GLY A 45 1.43 -21.67 3.81
C GLY A 45 2.87 -21.21 4.04
N ARG A 46 3.76 -21.35 3.05
CA ARG A 46 5.16 -20.93 3.19
C ARG A 46 5.25 -19.41 3.24
N HIS A 47 6.12 -18.92 4.12
CA HIS A 47 6.46 -17.51 4.21
C HIS A 47 7.98 -17.35 4.24
N TYR A 48 8.46 -16.28 3.63
CA TYR A 48 9.89 -15.95 3.55
C TYR A 48 10.09 -14.49 3.93
N GLU A 49 11.21 -14.23 4.60
CA GLU A 49 11.65 -12.88 4.95
C GLU A 49 12.99 -12.60 4.27
N ARG A 50 13.12 -11.42 3.69
CA ARG A 50 14.39 -10.92 3.14
C ARG A 50 14.72 -9.63 3.85
N LYS A 51 15.83 -9.62 4.58
CA LYS A 51 16.32 -8.43 5.29
C LYS A 51 17.04 -7.50 4.31
N LEU A 52 16.71 -6.22 4.40
CA LEU A 52 17.41 -5.12 3.74
C LEU A 52 18.15 -4.28 4.80
N ASP A 53 18.89 -3.29 4.33
CA ASP A 53 19.76 -2.38 5.07
C ASP A 53 19.11 -1.03 5.39
N GLN A 54 17.86 -0.82 4.97
CA GLN A 54 17.10 0.41 5.15
C GLN A 54 15.58 0.16 5.09
N HIS A 55 14.78 1.20 5.31
CA HIS A 55 13.31 1.14 5.21
C HIS A 55 12.89 0.68 3.82
N VAL A 56 12.02 -0.34 3.78
CA VAL A 56 11.42 -0.86 2.54
C VAL A 56 9.97 -0.40 2.55
N CYS A 57 9.67 0.67 1.85
CA CYS A 57 8.41 1.39 2.03
C CYS A 57 7.31 0.79 1.14
N ALA A 58 7.64 0.46 -0.11
CA ALA A 58 6.75 -0.26 -1.01
C ALA A 58 7.53 -1.23 -1.88
N ALA A 59 6.90 -2.35 -2.26
CA ALA A 59 7.48 -3.37 -3.13
C ALA A 59 6.43 -3.88 -4.11
N VAL A 60 6.72 -3.79 -5.42
CA VAL A 60 5.82 -4.22 -6.49
C VAL A 60 6.52 -5.20 -7.43
N PRO A 61 5.85 -6.28 -7.89
CA PRO A 61 6.44 -7.20 -8.85
C PRO A 61 6.71 -6.52 -10.20
N ARG A 62 7.73 -6.98 -10.91
CA ARG A 62 8.07 -6.53 -12.28
C ARG A 62 7.57 -7.52 -13.32
N GLU A 63 7.13 -7.01 -14.46
CA GLU A 63 6.74 -7.85 -15.60
C GLU A 63 7.88 -8.76 -16.04
N LYS A 64 9.10 -8.21 -16.13
CA LYS A 64 10.32 -8.91 -16.56
C LYS A 64 10.99 -9.76 -15.47
N GLY A 65 10.38 -9.89 -14.29
CA GLY A 65 10.94 -10.61 -13.15
C GLY A 65 11.67 -9.72 -12.14
N GLY A 66 11.78 -10.20 -10.91
CA GLY A 66 12.22 -9.40 -9.77
C GLY A 66 11.14 -8.43 -9.27
N MET A 67 11.57 -7.45 -8.48
CA MET A 67 10.71 -6.43 -7.87
C MET A 67 11.24 -5.03 -8.20
N MET A 68 10.35 -4.05 -8.19
CA MET A 68 10.71 -2.65 -7.93
C MET A 68 10.47 -2.36 -6.46
N LEU A 69 11.41 -1.66 -5.84
CA LEU A 69 11.30 -1.21 -4.46
C LEU A 69 11.31 0.32 -4.43
N ALA A 70 10.50 0.90 -3.56
CA ALA A 70 10.68 2.25 -3.06
C ALA A 70 11.27 2.12 -1.65
N LEU A 71 12.55 2.49 -1.51
CA LEU A 71 13.25 2.44 -0.23
C LEU A 71 13.26 3.83 0.43
N ARG A 72 14.06 4.06 1.47
CA ARG A 72 14.17 5.39 2.07
C ARG A 72 14.74 6.40 1.06
N ASP A 73 15.78 6.00 0.35
CA ASP A 73 16.65 6.86 -0.48
C ASP A 73 16.48 6.58 -1.98
N GLY A 74 15.27 6.24 -2.42
CA GLY A 74 14.97 6.16 -3.85
C GLY A 74 14.33 4.86 -4.33
N PHE A 75 14.27 4.75 -5.65
CA PHE A 75 13.78 3.57 -6.37
C PHE A 75 14.91 2.60 -6.68
N TYR A 76 14.62 1.31 -6.52
CA TYR A 76 15.57 0.22 -6.74
C TYR A 76 14.94 -0.91 -7.54
N THR A 77 15.75 -1.60 -8.34
CA THR A 77 15.41 -2.97 -8.76
C THR A 77 15.87 -3.96 -7.71
N TYR A 78 15.20 -5.10 -7.60
CA TYR A 78 15.56 -6.16 -6.67
C TYR A 78 15.40 -7.55 -7.28
N ASP A 79 16.45 -8.35 -7.25
CA ASP A 79 16.41 -9.74 -7.67
C ASP A 79 16.06 -10.66 -6.50
N LEU A 80 14.97 -11.43 -6.63
CA LEU A 80 14.46 -12.29 -5.57
C LEU A 80 15.30 -13.56 -5.33
N VAL A 81 16.22 -13.89 -6.25
CA VAL A 81 17.07 -15.09 -6.20
C VAL A 81 18.43 -14.77 -5.62
N SER A 82 19.15 -13.77 -6.16
CA SER A 82 20.45 -13.35 -5.66
C SER A 82 20.34 -12.47 -4.41
N GLY A 83 19.21 -11.76 -4.25
CA GLY A 83 19.03 -10.75 -3.21
C GLY A 83 19.76 -9.44 -3.50
N GLU A 84 20.29 -9.26 -4.71
CA GLU A 84 20.95 -8.03 -5.14
C GLU A 84 19.91 -6.94 -5.41
N LYS A 85 20.27 -5.70 -5.05
CA LYS A 85 19.49 -4.49 -5.34
C LYS A 85 20.34 -3.52 -6.16
N GLU A 86 19.73 -2.85 -7.13
CA GLU A 86 20.38 -1.83 -7.96
C GLU A 86 19.64 -0.51 -7.77
N ALA A 87 20.36 0.55 -7.40
CA ALA A 87 19.81 1.89 -7.26
C ALA A 87 19.50 2.49 -8.64
N LEU A 88 18.35 3.16 -8.76
CA LEU A 88 17.94 3.82 -10.00
C LEU A 88 17.96 5.33 -9.86
N ILE A 89 17.13 5.87 -8.96
CA ILE A 89 16.97 7.32 -8.79
C ILE A 89 16.42 7.64 -7.40
N ASP A 90 17.00 8.65 -6.76
CA ASP A 90 16.49 9.29 -5.55
C ASP A 90 15.92 10.68 -5.91
N PRO A 91 14.60 10.89 -5.90
CA PRO A 91 14.03 12.22 -6.16
C PRO A 91 14.23 13.22 -5.00
N GLU A 92 14.64 12.76 -3.83
CA GLU A 92 14.69 13.56 -2.61
C GLU A 92 16.06 13.49 -1.91
N GLU A 93 17.15 13.37 -2.68
CA GLU A 93 18.54 13.36 -2.16
C GLU A 93 18.83 14.55 -1.23
N ASP A 94 18.22 15.71 -1.49
CA ASP A 94 18.36 16.93 -0.72
C ASP A 94 17.46 16.99 0.55
N LYS A 95 16.61 15.97 0.77
CA LYS A 95 15.69 15.87 1.91
C LYS A 95 15.97 14.60 2.74
N PRO A 96 17.10 14.51 3.47
CA PRO A 96 17.47 13.32 4.25
C PRO A 96 16.50 12.95 5.38
N GLY A 97 15.63 13.89 5.76
CA GLY A 97 14.53 13.71 6.70
C GLY A 97 13.30 13.00 6.12
N ASN A 98 13.26 12.75 4.80
CA ASN A 98 12.16 12.06 4.15
C ASN A 98 12.46 10.57 3.95
N ARG A 99 11.37 9.83 3.68
CA ARG A 99 11.39 8.48 3.12
C ARG A 99 10.17 8.30 2.22
N PHE A 100 10.19 7.33 1.31
CA PHE A 100 8.96 6.82 0.72
C PHE A 100 8.01 6.27 1.79
N ASN A 101 6.72 6.15 1.48
CA ASN A 101 5.71 5.54 2.33
C ASN A 101 4.91 4.48 1.56
N ASP A 102 3.74 4.79 1.02
CA ASP A 102 2.99 3.83 0.18
C ASP A 102 3.35 3.96 -1.31
N GLY A 103 3.11 2.88 -2.06
CA GLY A 103 3.32 2.85 -3.49
C GLY A 103 2.66 1.66 -4.18
N LYS A 104 2.20 1.88 -5.41
CA LYS A 104 1.50 0.88 -6.22
C LYS A 104 1.68 1.13 -7.71
N CYS A 105 1.60 0.07 -8.51
CA CYS A 105 1.53 0.22 -9.95
C CYS A 105 0.11 0.56 -10.42
N ASP A 106 0.02 1.48 -11.38
CA ASP A 106 -1.24 1.77 -12.07
C ASP A 106 -1.56 0.72 -13.15
N PRO A 107 -2.76 0.75 -13.77
CA PRO A 107 -3.15 -0.20 -14.81
C PRO A 107 -2.23 -0.25 -16.04
N LEU A 108 -1.35 0.74 -16.24
CA LEU A 108 -0.42 0.81 -17.36
C LEU A 108 1.00 0.38 -17.00
N GLY A 109 1.20 -0.09 -15.76
CA GLY A 109 2.46 -0.60 -15.25
C GLY A 109 3.47 0.48 -14.89
N ARG A 110 3.03 1.70 -14.57
CA ARG A 110 3.89 2.75 -14.00
C ARG A 110 3.87 2.64 -12.48
N PHE A 111 5.01 2.81 -11.82
CA PHE A 111 5.11 2.67 -10.36
C PHE A 111 4.97 4.04 -9.69
N TRP A 112 3.86 4.24 -8.98
CA TRP A 112 3.59 5.46 -8.22
C TRP A 112 3.98 5.22 -6.78
N ALA A 113 4.78 6.10 -6.20
CA ALA A 113 5.15 6.03 -4.80
C ALA A 113 5.33 7.45 -4.28
N GLY A 114 4.81 7.72 -3.09
CA GLY A 114 4.94 9.03 -2.48
C GLY A 114 5.73 8.98 -1.19
N THR A 115 6.21 10.15 -0.78
CA THR A 115 7.09 10.29 0.37
C THR A 115 6.33 10.81 1.58
N MET A 116 7.04 10.85 2.71
CA MET A 116 6.64 11.53 3.92
C MET A 116 7.89 12.04 4.64
N ALA A 117 7.72 13.13 5.40
CA ALA A 117 8.74 13.54 6.35
C ALA A 117 8.70 12.63 7.58
N VAL A 118 9.86 12.12 8.00
CA VAL A 118 10.00 11.33 9.24
C VAL A 118 9.64 12.19 10.44
N GLU A 119 10.04 13.47 10.44
CA GLU A 119 9.53 14.48 11.36
C GLU A 119 8.17 14.99 10.85
N ARG A 120 7.10 14.62 11.56
CA ARG A 120 5.72 14.89 11.11
C ARG A 120 5.42 16.38 11.05
N GLY A 121 4.74 16.81 9.98
CA GLY A 121 4.05 18.11 9.90
C GLY A 121 4.68 19.17 9.01
N THR A 122 5.74 18.86 8.25
CA THR A 122 6.44 19.85 7.42
C THR A 122 5.79 20.09 6.04
N GLY A 123 5.03 19.12 5.51
CA GLY A 123 4.44 19.23 4.17
C GLY A 123 5.49 19.17 3.05
N GLU A 124 6.66 18.61 3.31
CA GLU A 124 7.80 18.60 2.37
C GLU A 124 7.84 17.35 1.48
N ALA A 125 6.81 16.50 1.54
CA ALA A 125 6.73 15.29 0.74
C ALA A 125 6.02 15.53 -0.60
N ALA A 126 6.13 14.55 -1.48
CA ALA A 126 5.54 14.58 -2.81
C ALA A 126 5.06 13.19 -3.24
N LEU A 127 4.29 13.16 -4.32
CA LEU A 127 3.96 11.94 -5.04
C LEU A 127 4.75 11.87 -6.34
N TYR A 128 5.42 10.74 -6.56
CA TYR A 128 6.21 10.48 -7.76
C TYR A 128 5.63 9.35 -8.58
N ARG A 129 5.96 9.33 -9.87
CA ARG A 129 5.66 8.24 -10.79
C ARG A 129 6.90 7.86 -11.59
N LEU A 130 7.37 6.64 -11.37
CA LEU A 130 8.38 5.99 -12.20
C LEU A 130 7.70 5.36 -13.42
N ASN A 131 8.05 5.86 -14.60
CA ASN A 131 7.53 5.40 -15.87
C ASN A 131 8.26 4.12 -16.35
N LYS A 132 7.68 3.43 -17.32
CA LYS A 132 8.23 2.17 -17.87
C LYS A 132 9.57 2.33 -18.58
N ASP A 133 9.91 3.55 -19.00
CA ASP A 133 11.22 3.90 -19.57
C ASP A 133 12.22 4.39 -18.51
N MET A 134 11.89 4.21 -17.22
CA MET A 134 12.64 4.65 -16.04
C MET A 134 12.73 6.17 -15.86
N SER A 135 12.02 6.97 -16.67
CA SER A 135 11.85 8.40 -16.36
C SER A 135 10.99 8.58 -15.11
N LEU A 136 11.26 9.65 -14.36
CA LEU A 136 10.56 9.95 -13.12
C LEU A 136 9.82 11.28 -13.23
N ASP A 137 8.52 11.24 -12.97
CA ASP A 137 7.67 12.44 -12.91
C ASP A 137 7.34 12.79 -11.46
N THR A 138 7.46 14.06 -11.10
CA THR A 138 6.83 14.61 -9.90
C THR A 138 5.39 14.97 -10.24
N ILE A 139 4.43 14.33 -9.58
CA ILE A 139 3.00 14.51 -9.87
C ILE A 139 2.45 15.72 -9.14
N PHE A 140 2.68 15.78 -7.82
CA PHE A 140 2.43 16.96 -6.99
C PHE A 140 3.30 16.91 -5.74
N ASP A 141 3.55 18.10 -5.18
CA ASP A 141 4.27 18.35 -3.94
C ASP A 141 3.29 18.64 -2.78
N ASN A 142 3.81 19.18 -1.69
CA ASN A 142 3.03 19.62 -0.52
C ASN A 142 2.17 18.50 0.11
N VAL A 143 2.66 17.27 0.05
CA VAL A 143 2.08 16.10 0.71
C VAL A 143 2.56 16.05 2.15
N THR A 144 1.72 15.57 3.06
CA THR A 144 2.14 15.32 4.44
C THR A 144 2.57 13.87 4.67
N ILE A 145 1.66 12.91 4.50
CA ILE A 145 1.96 11.47 4.58
C ILE A 145 1.28 10.79 3.40
N SER A 146 2.07 10.50 2.36
CA SER A 146 1.56 9.82 1.16
C SER A 146 1.13 8.40 1.48
N ASN A 147 -0.11 8.06 1.15
CA ASN A 147 -0.70 6.76 1.49
C ASN A 147 -1.60 6.25 0.37
N GLY A 148 -2.57 5.39 0.71
CA GLY A 148 -3.38 4.57 -0.19
C GLY A 148 -3.65 5.16 -1.58
N LEU A 149 -3.25 4.39 -2.59
CA LEU A 149 -3.51 4.65 -4.01
C LEU A 149 -4.43 3.58 -4.61
N ALA A 150 -5.40 3.99 -5.42
CA ALA A 150 -6.20 3.07 -6.23
C ALA A 150 -6.62 3.71 -7.55
N TRP A 151 -6.90 2.87 -8.55
CA TRP A 151 -7.41 3.30 -9.84
C TRP A 151 -8.63 2.50 -10.21
N THR A 152 -9.52 3.11 -11.00
CA THR A 152 -10.53 2.32 -11.72
C THR A 152 -9.85 1.40 -12.73
N GLU A 153 -10.48 0.28 -13.03
CA GLU A 153 -9.94 -0.72 -13.96
C GLU A 153 -9.74 -0.17 -15.38
N ASP A 154 -10.59 0.76 -15.80
CA ASP A 154 -10.46 1.47 -17.08
C ASP A 154 -9.34 2.54 -17.07
N GLY A 155 -8.70 2.79 -15.92
CA GLY A 155 -7.64 3.77 -15.76
C GLY A 155 -8.08 5.22 -15.89
N SER A 156 -9.38 5.52 -15.85
CA SER A 156 -9.91 6.88 -16.01
C SER A 156 -9.90 7.71 -14.73
N MET A 157 -9.77 7.06 -13.58
CA MET A 157 -9.83 7.68 -12.26
C MET A 157 -8.70 7.20 -11.37
N MET A 158 -8.10 8.15 -10.64
CA MET A 158 -7.16 7.88 -9.56
C MET A 158 -7.74 8.34 -8.22
N TYR A 159 -7.59 7.53 -7.19
CA TYR A 159 -7.89 7.84 -5.80
C TYR A 159 -6.62 7.85 -4.97
N TYR A 160 -6.51 8.82 -4.08
CA TYR A 160 -5.29 9.07 -3.31
C TYR A 160 -5.59 9.53 -1.90
N ILE A 161 -4.81 9.05 -0.95
CA ILE A 161 -4.88 9.44 0.46
C ILE A 161 -3.60 10.19 0.86
N ASP A 162 -3.79 11.39 1.41
CA ASP A 162 -2.81 12.06 2.25
C ASP A 162 -3.34 12.02 3.69
N THR A 163 -2.79 11.13 4.52
CA THR A 163 -3.46 10.65 5.75
C THR A 163 -3.92 11.76 6.70
N PRO A 164 -3.10 12.77 7.05
CA PRO A 164 -3.51 13.87 7.92
C PRO A 164 -4.70 14.69 7.42
N THR A 165 -4.97 14.69 6.10
CA THR A 165 -6.13 15.40 5.54
C THR A 165 -7.45 14.72 5.86
N LYS A 166 -7.43 13.45 6.30
CA LYS A 166 -8.60 12.59 6.55
C LYS A 166 -9.55 12.51 5.36
N LYS A 167 -9.01 12.54 4.15
CA LYS A 167 -9.80 12.53 2.91
C LYS A 167 -9.23 11.52 1.92
N VAL A 168 -10.12 10.91 1.15
CA VAL A 168 -9.77 10.35 -0.15
C VAL A 168 -10.01 11.42 -1.18
N MET A 169 -8.97 11.77 -1.92
CA MET A 169 -9.05 12.64 -3.09
C MET A 169 -9.22 11.79 -4.35
N ALA A 170 -9.99 12.31 -5.30
CA ALA A 170 -10.21 11.73 -6.61
C ALA A 170 -9.72 12.69 -7.70
N TYR A 171 -9.14 12.10 -8.75
CA TYR A 171 -8.58 12.81 -9.89
C TYR A 171 -9.00 12.10 -11.17
N ASP A 172 -9.36 12.88 -12.18
CA ASP A 172 -9.52 12.36 -13.54
C ASP A 172 -8.12 12.06 -14.08
N LEU A 173 -7.90 10.85 -14.60
CA LEU A 173 -6.62 10.36 -15.10
C LEU A 173 -6.72 10.16 -16.61
N ASP A 174 -5.90 10.87 -17.37
CA ASP A 174 -5.68 10.53 -18.77
C ASP A 174 -4.77 9.31 -18.83
N ALA A 175 -5.27 8.15 -19.26
CA ALA A 175 -4.48 6.93 -19.30
C ALA A 175 -3.24 7.10 -20.20
N GLY A 176 -3.36 7.79 -21.34
CA GLY A 176 -2.27 7.96 -22.31
C GLY A 176 -1.07 8.73 -21.75
N SER A 177 -1.29 9.94 -21.27
CA SER A 177 -0.24 10.82 -20.72
C SER A 177 0.06 10.54 -19.24
N GLY A 178 -0.92 9.98 -18.53
CA GLY A 178 -0.93 9.87 -17.08
C GLY A 178 -1.11 11.20 -16.35
N GLU A 179 -1.55 12.25 -17.05
CA GLU A 179 -1.89 13.52 -16.42
C GLU A 179 -3.11 13.34 -15.52
N ILE A 180 -3.07 13.96 -14.34
CA ILE A 180 -4.19 13.99 -13.41
C ILE A 180 -4.78 15.39 -13.30
N THR A 181 -6.10 15.48 -13.34
CA THR A 181 -6.84 16.74 -13.23
C THR A 181 -8.08 16.57 -12.35
N GLY A 182 -8.93 17.60 -12.25
CA GLY A 182 -10.25 17.45 -11.64
C GLY A 182 -10.27 17.09 -10.15
N LYS A 183 -9.22 17.52 -9.40
CA LYS A 183 -9.04 17.23 -7.96
C LYS A 183 -10.32 17.53 -7.18
N ARG A 184 -10.89 16.51 -6.55
CA ARG A 184 -12.11 16.60 -5.73
C ARG A 184 -12.06 15.64 -4.56
N THR A 185 -12.77 15.95 -3.48
CA THR A 185 -12.89 15.05 -2.34
C THR A 185 -13.94 13.98 -2.65
N ALA A 186 -13.56 12.71 -2.57
CA ALA A 186 -14.46 11.58 -2.73
C ALA A 186 -15.05 11.13 -1.39
N ILE A 187 -14.22 11.06 -0.34
CA ILE A 187 -14.61 10.60 0.99
C ILE A 187 -13.96 11.51 2.04
N THR A 188 -14.68 11.81 3.11
CA THR A 188 -14.14 12.50 4.30
C THR A 188 -14.38 11.68 5.56
N PHE A 189 -13.32 11.40 6.30
CA PHE A 189 -13.38 10.64 7.56
C PHE A 189 -13.51 11.57 8.76
N GLN A 190 -14.41 11.22 9.68
CA GLN A 190 -14.54 11.90 10.97
C GLN A 190 -13.54 11.36 12.00
N GLU A 191 -13.34 10.03 11.99
CA GLU A 191 -12.51 9.30 12.95
C GLU A 191 -11.47 8.44 12.23
N GLY A 192 -10.40 8.11 12.95
CA GLY A 192 -9.29 7.31 12.42
C GLY A 192 -8.40 8.07 11.45
N SER A 193 -7.44 7.32 10.92
CA SER A 193 -6.46 7.78 9.94
C SER A 193 -6.54 6.85 8.74
N PRO A 194 -7.06 7.30 7.58
CA PRO A 194 -7.04 6.47 6.37
C PRO A 194 -5.60 6.22 5.96
N ASP A 195 -5.29 4.97 5.68
CA ASP A 195 -3.93 4.49 5.45
C ASP A 195 -3.85 3.88 4.04
N GLY A 196 -3.45 2.62 3.88
CA GLY A 196 -3.50 1.91 2.61
C GLY A 196 -4.90 1.57 2.10
N MET A 197 -5.05 1.47 0.78
CA MET A 197 -6.33 1.29 0.10
C MET A 197 -6.22 0.37 -1.12
N CYS A 198 -7.28 -0.36 -1.46
CA CYS A 198 -7.47 -1.04 -2.73
C CYS A 198 -8.91 -0.88 -3.27
N MET A 199 -9.23 -1.45 -4.43
CA MET A 199 -10.55 -1.33 -5.07
C MET A 199 -11.11 -2.71 -5.42
N ASP A 200 -12.43 -2.83 -5.39
CA ASP A 200 -13.14 -4.01 -5.91
C ASP A 200 -13.75 -3.81 -7.30
N GLN A 201 -14.23 -4.88 -7.92
CA GLN A 201 -14.80 -4.87 -9.27
C GLN A 201 -16.13 -4.12 -9.38
N GLU A 202 -16.74 -3.70 -8.26
CA GLU A 202 -17.90 -2.81 -8.27
C GLU A 202 -17.48 -1.32 -8.20
N GLY A 203 -16.18 -1.03 -8.16
CA GLY A 203 -15.65 0.33 -8.06
C GLY A 203 -15.66 0.91 -6.65
N MET A 204 -15.79 0.06 -5.62
CA MET A 204 -15.77 0.50 -4.22
C MET A 204 -14.35 0.45 -3.67
N LEU A 205 -14.04 1.39 -2.77
CA LEU A 205 -12.73 1.49 -2.14
C LEU A 205 -12.72 0.74 -0.82
N TRP A 206 -11.71 -0.10 -0.62
CA TRP A 206 -11.43 -0.78 0.64
C TRP A 206 -10.26 -0.08 1.31
N ILE A 207 -10.49 0.49 2.49
CA ILE A 207 -9.56 1.42 3.13
C ILE A 207 -9.25 0.92 4.54
N ALA A 208 -7.97 0.69 4.82
CA ALA A 208 -7.48 0.43 6.16
C ALA A 208 -7.55 1.71 7.00
N LEU A 209 -8.04 1.58 8.23
CA LEU A 209 -8.15 2.69 9.17
C LEU A 209 -7.23 2.47 10.36
N HIS A 210 -6.07 3.12 10.29
CA HIS A 210 -5.05 3.07 11.31
C HIS A 210 -5.60 3.56 12.66
N ARG A 211 -5.26 2.81 13.73
CA ARG A 211 -5.76 2.94 15.12
C ARG A 211 -7.22 2.59 15.36
N LEU A 212 -7.94 2.09 14.35
CA LEU A 212 -9.34 1.66 14.52
C LEU A 212 -9.57 0.15 14.35
N GLY A 213 -8.53 -0.63 14.02
CA GLY A 213 -8.65 -2.09 13.92
C GLY A 213 -9.67 -2.55 12.89
N LYS A 214 -9.71 -1.91 11.72
CA LYS A 214 -10.70 -2.21 10.69
C LYS A 214 -10.26 -1.81 9.29
N VAL A 215 -10.87 -2.49 8.32
CA VAL A 215 -10.96 -2.06 6.92
C VAL A 215 -12.43 -1.74 6.63
N GLU A 216 -12.68 -0.62 5.95
CA GLU A 216 -14.03 -0.23 5.55
C GLU A 216 -14.16 -0.18 4.03
N ARG A 217 -15.30 -0.65 3.52
CA ARG A 217 -15.68 -0.56 2.11
C ARG A 217 -16.52 0.70 1.90
N TRP A 218 -16.12 1.57 1.00
CA TRP A 218 -16.74 2.86 0.74
C TRP A 218 -17.15 3.01 -0.72
N ASN A 219 -18.30 3.61 -0.94
CA ASN A 219 -18.70 4.11 -2.25
C ASN A 219 -18.05 5.49 -2.49
N PRO A 220 -17.09 5.61 -3.42
CA PRO A 220 -16.40 6.89 -3.66
C PRO A 220 -17.27 7.93 -4.38
N GLN A 221 -18.40 7.54 -4.96
CA GLN A 221 -19.32 8.46 -5.65
C GLN A 221 -20.30 9.11 -4.68
N THR A 222 -20.75 8.38 -3.66
CA THR A 222 -21.73 8.87 -2.68
C THR A 222 -21.12 9.24 -1.33
N SER A 223 -19.84 8.90 -1.11
CA SER A 223 -19.17 8.98 0.19
C SER A 223 -19.87 8.14 1.27
N GLU A 224 -20.57 7.07 0.89
CA GLU A 224 -21.27 6.17 1.83
C GLU A 224 -20.38 4.98 2.22
N ARG A 225 -20.30 4.68 3.52
CA ARG A 225 -19.68 3.46 4.02
C ARG A 225 -20.65 2.29 3.90
N LEU A 226 -20.27 1.29 3.11
CA LEU A 226 -21.08 0.11 2.81
C LEU A 226 -20.82 -1.07 3.75
N GLU A 227 -19.55 -1.29 4.12
CA GLU A 227 -19.15 -2.45 4.92
C GLU A 227 -18.02 -2.12 5.89
N THR A 228 -17.91 -2.93 6.95
CA THR A 228 -16.79 -2.88 7.90
C THR A 228 -16.34 -4.31 8.21
N VAL A 229 -15.04 -4.54 8.00
CA VAL A 229 -14.31 -5.73 8.43
C VAL A 229 -13.49 -5.37 9.67
N THR A 230 -13.73 -6.05 10.78
CA THR A 230 -12.94 -5.88 12.00
C THR A 230 -11.64 -6.68 11.90
N VAL A 231 -10.57 -6.14 12.46
CA VAL A 231 -9.24 -6.74 12.51
C VAL A 231 -8.79 -6.70 13.98
N PRO A 232 -8.41 -7.82 14.60
CA PRO A 232 -8.01 -7.87 16.01
C PRO A 232 -6.59 -7.34 16.23
N ALA A 233 -6.28 -6.18 15.65
CA ALA A 233 -5.07 -5.39 15.79
C ALA A 233 -5.38 -3.95 15.39
N GLN A 234 -5.30 -3.01 16.33
CA GLN A 234 -5.82 -1.65 16.14
C GLN A 234 -5.09 -0.86 15.06
N ARG A 235 -3.79 -1.13 14.85
CA ARG A 235 -2.96 -0.49 13.83
C ARG A 235 -3.05 -1.24 12.51
N THR A 236 -4.25 -1.28 11.93
CA THR A 236 -4.47 -1.76 10.56
C THR A 236 -3.89 -0.76 9.56
N THR A 237 -3.04 -1.21 8.66
CA THR A 237 -2.21 -0.32 7.82
C THR A 237 -2.59 -0.34 6.36
N SER A 238 -2.80 -1.51 5.76
CA SER A 238 -3.14 -1.58 4.33
C SER A 238 -3.89 -2.87 3.99
N CYS A 239 -4.39 -2.96 2.77
CA CYS A 239 -5.09 -4.13 2.27
C CYS A 239 -4.96 -4.31 0.75
N VAL A 240 -5.02 -5.56 0.30
CA VAL A 240 -5.02 -5.94 -1.12
C VAL A 240 -5.84 -7.19 -1.34
N PHE A 241 -6.47 -7.29 -2.50
CA PHE A 241 -7.12 -8.51 -2.94
C PHE A 241 -6.11 -9.46 -3.60
N GLY A 242 -6.27 -10.75 -3.31
CA GLY A 242 -5.51 -11.84 -3.89
C GLY A 242 -6.35 -13.11 -3.99
N GLY A 243 -5.67 -14.24 -4.14
CA GLY A 243 -6.31 -15.52 -4.47
C GLY A 243 -6.65 -15.63 -5.96
N GLU A 244 -7.03 -16.83 -6.39
CA GLU A 244 -7.29 -17.13 -7.81
C GLU A 244 -8.50 -16.36 -8.36
N ASP A 245 -9.48 -16.06 -7.50
CA ASP A 245 -10.71 -15.34 -7.87
C ASP A 245 -10.78 -13.92 -7.30
N LEU A 246 -9.64 -13.40 -6.79
CA LEU A 246 -9.51 -12.06 -6.20
C LEU A 246 -10.48 -11.77 -5.05
N LYS A 247 -11.03 -12.79 -4.38
CA LYS A 247 -11.93 -12.59 -3.23
C LYS A 247 -11.23 -12.64 -1.88
N ASP A 248 -9.94 -12.95 -1.85
CA ASP A 248 -9.17 -13.00 -0.61
C ASP A 248 -8.57 -11.63 -0.31
N LEU A 249 -9.17 -10.91 0.66
CA LEU A 249 -8.66 -9.63 1.13
C LEU A 249 -7.60 -9.87 2.21
N TYR A 250 -6.34 -9.61 1.88
CA TYR A 250 -5.22 -9.62 2.81
C TYR A 250 -5.05 -8.24 3.43
N ILE A 251 -4.73 -8.22 4.72
CA ILE A 251 -4.69 -7.00 5.53
C ILE A 251 -3.41 -7.00 6.36
N THR A 252 -2.60 -5.96 6.20
CA THR A 252 -1.39 -5.75 7.00
C THR A 252 -1.70 -4.94 8.25
N THR A 253 -0.91 -5.15 9.29
CA THR A 253 -1.01 -4.41 10.55
C THR A 253 0.39 -4.10 11.08
N ALA A 254 0.47 -3.19 12.05
CA ALA A 254 1.69 -2.79 12.71
C ALA A 254 1.65 -3.07 14.21
N ARG A 255 2.81 -3.32 14.82
CA ARG A 255 2.95 -3.40 16.29
C ARG A 255 3.77 -2.27 16.88
N GLY A 256 4.55 -1.57 16.07
CA GLY A 256 5.48 -0.54 16.50
C GLY A 256 4.77 0.53 17.31
N GLU A 257 5.47 1.10 18.28
CA GLU A 257 4.97 2.09 19.26
C GLU A 257 3.73 1.66 20.08
N LEU A 258 3.31 0.39 20.07
CA LEU A 258 2.30 -0.09 21.03
C LEU A 258 2.90 -0.19 22.43
N SER A 259 2.08 0.12 23.43
CA SER A 259 2.49 -0.10 24.82
C SER A 259 2.53 -1.60 25.14
N GLU A 260 3.28 -1.99 26.18
CA GLU A 260 3.27 -3.38 26.69
C GLU A 260 1.86 -3.83 27.11
N GLU A 261 1.00 -2.91 27.55
CA GLU A 261 -0.39 -3.21 27.87
C GLU A 261 -1.20 -3.53 26.61
N ASP A 262 -1.05 -2.72 25.56
CA ASP A 262 -1.75 -2.93 24.29
C ASP A 262 -1.26 -4.20 23.59
N LEU A 263 0.05 -4.48 23.61
CA LEU A 263 0.61 -5.73 23.08
C LEU A 263 0.07 -6.99 23.78
N ARG A 264 -0.30 -6.89 25.07
CA ARG A 264 -0.97 -7.99 25.78
C ARG A 264 -2.44 -8.14 25.36
N LYS A 265 -3.13 -7.05 25.03
CA LYS A 265 -4.51 -7.06 24.53
C LYS A 265 -4.58 -7.50 23.06
N GLU A 266 -3.54 -7.18 22.29
CA GLU A 266 -3.43 -7.43 20.85
C GLU A 266 -2.17 -8.27 20.57
N PRO A 267 -2.11 -9.54 21.01
CA PRO A 267 -0.90 -10.36 20.91
C PRO A 267 -0.42 -10.58 19.47
N HIS A 268 -1.30 -10.39 18.49
CA HIS A 268 -1.08 -10.57 17.07
C HIS A 268 -0.91 -9.25 16.30
N ALA A 269 -0.73 -8.12 17.00
CA ALA A 269 -0.35 -6.86 16.35
C ALA A 269 0.94 -7.04 15.53
N GLY A 270 0.94 -6.47 14.32
CA GLY A 270 2.00 -6.69 13.33
C GLY A 270 1.80 -7.96 12.50
N GLY A 271 0.68 -8.67 12.65
CA GLY A 271 0.34 -9.85 11.85
C GLY A 271 -0.23 -9.51 10.47
N LEU A 272 -0.19 -10.51 9.59
CA LEU A 272 -0.94 -10.53 8.33
C LEU A 272 -2.28 -11.22 8.58
N PHE A 273 -3.37 -10.54 8.23
CA PHE A 273 -4.73 -11.03 8.37
C PHE A 273 -5.37 -11.28 7.00
N HIS A 274 -6.43 -12.08 6.99
CA HIS A 274 -7.19 -12.43 5.79
C HIS A 274 -8.67 -12.49 6.08
N ILE A 275 -9.46 -12.08 5.10
CA ILE A 275 -10.86 -12.42 5.03
C ILE A 275 -11.27 -12.69 3.59
N ARG A 276 -12.16 -13.65 3.38
CA ARG A 276 -12.80 -13.84 2.08
C ARG A 276 -14.00 -12.91 1.96
N THR A 277 -14.13 -12.24 0.82
CA THR A 277 -15.18 -11.26 0.50
C THR A 277 -16.15 -11.80 -0.55
N ASP A 278 -17.28 -11.12 -0.74
CA ASP A 278 -18.29 -11.55 -1.72
C ASP A 278 -18.01 -11.00 -3.12
N VAL A 279 -17.45 -9.78 -3.18
CA VAL A 279 -17.08 -9.06 -4.41
C VAL A 279 -15.58 -9.20 -4.64
N PRO A 280 -15.14 -9.66 -5.82
CA PRO A 280 -13.72 -9.71 -6.15
C PRO A 280 -13.06 -8.33 -6.20
N GLY A 281 -11.78 -8.29 -5.88
CA GLY A 281 -10.88 -7.17 -6.12
C GLY A 281 -10.60 -6.89 -7.59
N THR A 282 -10.05 -5.71 -7.86
CA THR A 282 -9.37 -5.45 -9.14
C THR A 282 -7.97 -6.08 -9.17
N PRO A 283 -7.40 -6.34 -10.36
CA PRO A 283 -6.04 -6.85 -10.47
C PRO A 283 -5.01 -5.95 -9.78
N THR A 284 -4.03 -6.55 -9.12
CA THR A 284 -2.79 -5.83 -8.75
C THR A 284 -1.88 -5.79 -9.98
N TYR A 285 -1.46 -4.59 -10.36
CA TYR A 285 -0.61 -4.40 -11.53
C TYR A 285 0.87 -4.53 -11.19
N THR A 286 1.66 -4.93 -12.17
CA THR A 286 3.11 -5.06 -12.09
C THR A 286 3.79 -3.90 -12.80
N PHE A 287 5.01 -3.56 -12.39
CA PHE A 287 5.80 -2.57 -13.11
C PHE A 287 6.21 -3.10 -14.48
N GLY A 288 5.93 -2.34 -15.54
CA GLY A 288 6.13 -2.76 -16.93
C GLY A 288 7.52 -2.48 -17.51
N GLY A 289 8.39 -1.79 -16.77
CA GLY A 289 9.75 -1.41 -17.19
C GLY A 289 10.81 -2.49 -17.02
#